data_AF-A0A383ASP7-F1
#
_entry.id   AF-A0A383ASP7-F1
#
_cell.length_a   1.000
_cell.length_b   1.000
_cell.length_c   1.000
_cell.angle_alpha   90.00
_cell.angle_beta   90.00
_cell.angle_gamma   90.00
#
_symmetry.space_group_name_H-M   'P 1'
#
loop_
_entity.id
_entity.type
_entity.pdbx_description
1 polymer ?
#
loop_
_entity_poly.entity_id
_entity_poly.type
_entity_poly.pdbx_seq_one_letter_code
_entity_poly.pdbx_strand_id
1 'polypeptide(L)'
;MQKDLPYIFIAFGVAIFFILLSVLNIYEPVENKLLDSRFNQRGRVETRNDIATLDIDARSLQDEGRYPWNREKHVPVIKAAQEHNMSAIAFDMFFIERSERELNFKDLSTVQDSILSLDEVRNLFPDADSELAAAAQEAGNVYFAQAFFPQPSKKMPVKKRTDSKHSRLMELKKKKFFRIVSADDFSTLFDFYDIEPPIEELIASS
;
A
#
# COMPACT_ATOMS: atom_id res chain seq x y z
N MET A 1 -1.38 62.30 10.02
CA MET A 1 -1.75 61.41 11.14
C MET A 1 -3.26 61.30 11.35
N GLN A 2 -4.02 62.37 11.63
CA GLN A 2 -5.48 62.23 11.84
C GLN A 2 -6.28 61.89 10.57
N LYS A 3 -5.80 62.33 9.39
CA LYS A 3 -6.44 62.02 8.09
C LYS A 3 -6.29 60.57 7.66
N ASP A 4 -5.30 59.86 8.21
CA ASP A 4 -4.94 58.50 7.80
C ASP A 4 -5.59 57.42 8.67
N LEU A 5 -6.04 57.83 9.87
CA LEU A 5 -6.71 57.00 10.87
C LEU A 5 -7.89 56.16 10.34
N PRO A 6 -8.81 56.68 9.50
CA PRO A 6 -9.91 55.87 8.95
C PRO A 6 -9.42 54.74 8.04
N TYR A 7 -8.36 54.97 7.24
CA TYR A 7 -7.81 53.94 6.37
C TYR A 7 -7.15 52.82 7.17
N ILE A 8 -6.52 53.15 8.30
CA ILE A 8 -5.94 52.15 9.22
C ILE A 8 -7.05 51.25 9.78
N PHE A 9 -8.17 51.82 10.24
CA PHE A 9 -9.28 51.01 10.75
C PHE A 9 -9.92 50.12 9.68
N ILE A 10 -10.05 50.61 8.45
CA ILE A 10 -10.54 49.81 7.32
C ILE A 10 -9.58 48.65 7.05
N ALA A 11 -8.27 48.90 7.01
CA ALA A 11 -7.27 47.86 6.76
C ALA A 11 -7.32 46.77 7.84
N PHE A 12 -7.39 47.14 9.11
CA PHE A 12 -7.54 46.17 10.21
C PHE A 12 -8.89 45.43 10.16
N GLY A 13 -9.97 46.11 9.81
CA GLY A 13 -11.28 45.48 9.65
C GLY A 13 -11.28 44.40 8.55
N VAL A 14 -10.70 44.72 7.39
CA VAL A 14 -10.53 43.76 6.29
C VAL A 14 -9.63 42.60 6.71
N ALA A 15 -8.50 42.88 7.38
CA ALA A 15 -7.60 41.84 7.86
C ALA A 15 -8.29 40.89 8.85
N ILE A 16 -9.01 41.43 9.84
CA ILE A 16 -9.78 40.64 10.81
C ILE A 16 -10.86 39.82 10.11
N PHE A 17 -11.56 40.39 9.13
CA PHE A 17 -12.56 39.66 8.36
C PHE A 17 -11.96 38.44 7.64
N PHE A 18 -10.83 38.60 6.94
CA PHE A 18 -10.15 37.48 6.29
C PHE A 18 -9.57 36.47 7.28
N ILE A 19 -9.05 36.92 8.42
CA ILE A 19 -8.61 36.02 9.51
C ILE A 19 -9.80 35.20 10.01
N LEU A 20 -10.96 35.81 10.22
CA LEU A 20 -12.17 35.10 10.66
C LEU A 20 -12.67 34.12 9.60
N LEU A 21 -12.72 34.51 8.33
CA LEU A 21 -13.02 33.58 7.23
C LEU A 21 -12.05 32.40 7.21
N SER A 22 -10.75 32.67 7.43
CA SER A 22 -9.69 31.65 7.46
C SER A 22 -9.82 30.70 8.64
N VAL A 23 -10.07 31.22 9.85
CA VAL A 23 -10.16 30.41 11.08
C VAL A 23 -11.45 29.59 11.10
N LEU A 24 -12.54 30.11 10.53
CA LEU A 24 -13.83 29.44 10.49
C LEU A 24 -14.04 28.57 9.23
N ASN A 25 -13.07 28.53 8.31
CA ASN A 25 -13.12 27.79 7.03
C ASN A 25 -14.37 28.07 6.17
N ILE A 26 -14.93 29.29 6.24
CA ILE A 26 -16.20 29.64 5.57
C ILE A 26 -16.06 29.64 4.02
N TYR A 27 -14.84 29.81 3.52
CA TYR A 27 -14.51 29.87 2.09
C TYR A 27 -14.26 28.48 1.46
N GLU A 28 -14.16 27.42 2.27
CA GLU A 28 -13.79 26.07 1.82
C GLU A 28 -14.72 25.51 0.72
N PRO A 29 -16.06 25.68 0.75
CA PRO A 29 -16.92 25.22 -0.34
C PRO A 29 -16.68 25.96 -1.67
N VAL A 30 -16.26 27.23 -1.61
CA VAL A 30 -15.92 28.02 -2.79
C VAL A 30 -14.58 27.57 -3.34
N GLU A 31 -13.59 27.37 -2.47
CA GLU A 31 -12.26 26.86 -2.84
C GLU A 31 -12.36 25.48 -3.50
N ASN A 32 -13.12 24.55 -2.92
CA ASN A 32 -13.30 23.21 -3.50
C ASN A 32 -13.95 23.27 -4.89
N LYS A 33 -14.93 24.16 -5.10
CA LYS A 33 -15.52 24.36 -6.44
C LYS A 33 -14.53 24.95 -7.44
N LEU A 34 -13.69 25.89 -7.01
CA LEU A 34 -12.64 26.44 -7.86
C LEU A 34 -11.59 25.38 -8.20
N LEU A 35 -11.23 24.54 -7.24
CA LEU A 35 -10.34 23.39 -7.41
C LEU A 35 -10.90 22.40 -8.44
N ASP A 36 -12.16 21.99 -8.30
CA ASP A 36 -12.85 21.09 -9.24
C ASP A 36 -12.91 21.68 -10.65
N SER A 37 -13.22 22.98 -10.76
CA SER A 37 -13.22 23.70 -12.05
C SER A 37 -11.84 23.66 -12.71
N ARG A 38 -10.77 23.88 -11.94
CA ARG A 38 -9.39 23.81 -12.43
C ARG A 38 -9.01 22.39 -12.86
N PHE A 39 -9.45 21.35 -12.16
CA PHE A 39 -9.22 19.97 -12.58
C PHE A 39 -9.94 19.64 -13.89
N ASN A 40 -11.21 20.05 -14.03
CA ASN A 40 -11.97 19.87 -15.26
C ASN A 40 -11.35 20.65 -16.43
N GLN A 41 -10.90 21.88 -16.19
CA GLN A 41 -10.29 22.73 -17.22
C GLN A 41 -8.89 22.27 -17.63
N ARG A 42 -8.07 21.79 -16.69
CA ARG A 42 -6.74 21.24 -16.97
C ARG A 42 -6.79 20.07 -17.96
N GLY A 43 -7.89 19.31 -17.95
CA GLY A 43 -8.06 18.12 -18.77
C GLY A 43 -7.33 16.91 -18.20
N ARG A 44 -7.35 15.81 -18.95
CA ARG A 44 -6.71 14.56 -18.54
C ARG A 44 -5.20 14.71 -18.61
N VAL A 45 -4.51 14.21 -17.59
CA VAL A 45 -3.06 14.03 -17.63
C VAL A 45 -2.76 12.93 -18.64
N GLU A 46 -1.79 13.15 -19.53
CA GLU A 46 -1.35 12.10 -20.46
C GLU A 46 -0.87 10.89 -19.66
N THR A 47 -1.51 9.75 -19.89
CA THR A 47 -1.13 8.47 -19.30
C THR A 47 -0.24 7.73 -20.26
N ARG A 48 0.77 7.04 -19.73
CA ARG A 48 1.53 6.10 -20.54
C ARG A 48 0.67 4.89 -20.88
N ASN A 49 0.81 4.37 -22.09
CA ASN A 49 0.06 3.20 -22.57
C ASN A 49 0.73 1.86 -22.23
N ASP A 50 1.87 1.89 -21.55
CA ASP A 50 2.65 0.72 -21.11
C ASP A 50 2.54 0.46 -19.59
N ILE A 51 1.66 1.21 -18.91
CA ILE A 51 1.38 1.04 -17.48
C ILE A 51 -0.13 0.82 -17.32
N ALA A 52 -0.50 -0.21 -16.58
CA ALA A 52 -1.86 -0.50 -16.18
C ALA A 52 -1.92 -0.67 -14.66
N THR A 53 -3.07 -0.32 -14.06
CA THR A 53 -3.37 -0.58 -12.65
C THR A 53 -4.47 -1.64 -12.56
N LEU A 54 -4.42 -2.45 -11.51
CA LEU A 54 -5.47 -3.37 -11.13
C LEU A 54 -5.95 -2.97 -9.74
N ASP A 55 -7.12 -2.35 -9.69
CA ASP A 55 -7.65 -1.74 -8.47
C ASP A 55 -8.71 -2.65 -7.81
N ILE A 56 -8.71 -2.67 -6.47
CA ILE A 56 -9.78 -3.29 -5.67
C ILE A 56 -10.81 -2.21 -5.37
N ASP A 57 -11.93 -2.20 -6.10
CA ASP A 57 -13.00 -1.22 -5.97
C ASP A 57 -14.30 -1.84 -5.42
N ALA A 58 -15.36 -1.03 -5.32
CA ALA A 58 -16.65 -1.49 -4.83
C ALA A 58 -17.26 -2.63 -5.66
N ARG A 59 -16.97 -2.72 -6.97
CA ARG A 59 -17.43 -3.81 -7.84
C ARG A 59 -16.64 -5.07 -7.54
N SER A 60 -15.32 -4.96 -7.43
CA SER A 60 -14.46 -6.09 -7.03
C SER A 60 -14.90 -6.66 -5.69
N LEU A 61 -15.22 -5.81 -4.70
CA LEU A 61 -15.72 -6.27 -3.39
C LEU A 61 -17.12 -6.91 -3.45
N GLN A 62 -17.96 -6.49 -4.39
CA GLN A 62 -19.28 -7.08 -4.60
C GLN A 62 -19.17 -8.48 -5.20
N ASP A 63 -18.26 -8.67 -6.15
CA ASP A 63 -18.07 -9.93 -6.87
C ASP A 63 -17.23 -10.93 -6.07
N GLU A 64 -16.13 -10.48 -5.46
CA GLU A 64 -15.14 -11.33 -4.79
C GLU A 64 -15.33 -11.43 -3.28
N GLY A 65 -16.18 -10.57 -2.71
CA GLY A 65 -16.44 -10.49 -1.27
C GLY A 65 -15.53 -9.51 -0.53
N ARG A 66 -15.67 -9.50 0.80
CA ARG A 66 -15.02 -8.54 1.68
C ARG A 66 -13.50 -8.74 1.73
N TYR A 67 -12.75 -7.64 1.56
CA TYR A 67 -11.31 -7.56 1.77
C TYR A 67 -10.95 -7.53 3.28
N PRO A 68 -9.80 -8.10 3.74
CA PRO A 68 -8.71 -8.71 2.97
C PRO A 68 -9.06 -10.08 2.40
N TRP A 69 -8.50 -10.39 1.23
CA TRP A 69 -8.65 -11.70 0.60
C TRP A 69 -7.45 -12.60 0.89
N ASN A 70 -7.66 -13.91 0.82
CA ASN A 70 -6.58 -14.88 0.86
C ASN A 70 -5.66 -14.71 -0.35
N ARG A 71 -4.36 -14.93 -0.16
CA ARG A 71 -3.29 -14.64 -1.13
C ARG A 71 -3.36 -15.45 -2.41
N GLU A 72 -4.00 -16.62 -2.36
CA GLU A 72 -4.34 -17.42 -3.55
C GLU A 72 -5.06 -16.59 -4.62
N LYS A 73 -5.90 -15.64 -4.23
CA LYS A 73 -6.60 -14.75 -5.18
C LYS A 73 -5.66 -13.87 -6.02
N HIS A 74 -4.42 -13.66 -5.56
CA HIS A 74 -3.45 -12.84 -6.28
C HIS A 74 -2.56 -13.65 -7.23
N VAL A 75 -2.54 -14.98 -7.13
CA VAL A 75 -1.76 -15.86 -8.02
C VAL A 75 -2.18 -15.72 -9.50
N PRO A 76 -3.47 -15.71 -9.86
CA PRO A 76 -3.89 -15.52 -11.24
C PRO A 76 -3.43 -14.18 -11.85
N VAL A 77 -3.28 -13.13 -11.03
CA VAL A 77 -2.80 -11.82 -11.48
C VAL A 77 -1.34 -11.91 -11.95
N ILE A 78 -0.50 -12.60 -11.18
CA ILE A 78 0.90 -12.83 -11.54
C ILE A 78 0.99 -13.66 -12.82
N LYS A 79 0.21 -14.75 -12.92
CA LYS A 79 0.20 -15.62 -14.09
C LYS A 79 -0.25 -14.89 -15.36
N ALA A 80 -1.34 -14.13 -15.28
CA ALA A 80 -1.82 -13.33 -16.41
C ALA A 80 -0.76 -12.32 -16.87
N ALA A 81 -0.12 -11.63 -15.94
CA ALA A 81 0.95 -10.68 -16.28
C ALA A 81 2.17 -11.36 -16.92
N GLN A 82 2.54 -12.56 -16.47
CA GLN A 82 3.59 -13.38 -17.06
C GLN A 82 3.21 -13.82 -18.49
N GLU A 83 1.99 -14.34 -18.69
CA GLU A 83 1.47 -14.73 -20.02
C GLU A 83 1.49 -13.56 -21.01
N HIS A 84 1.28 -12.33 -20.52
CA HIS A 84 1.34 -11.11 -21.31
C HIS A 84 2.73 -10.45 -21.38
N ASN A 85 3.79 -11.10 -20.88
CA ASN A 85 5.17 -10.60 -20.89
C ASN A 85 5.32 -9.20 -20.28
N MET A 86 4.57 -8.90 -19.21
CA MET A 86 4.73 -7.65 -18.48
C MET A 86 6.15 -7.54 -17.95
N SER A 87 6.73 -6.33 -17.98
CA SER A 87 8.13 -6.14 -17.56
C SER A 87 8.31 -6.16 -16.03
N ALA A 88 7.29 -5.74 -15.28
CA ALA A 88 7.29 -5.75 -13.82
C ALA A 88 5.86 -5.75 -13.27
N ILE A 89 5.68 -6.32 -12.08
CA ILE A 89 4.44 -6.24 -11.30
C ILE A 89 4.80 -5.70 -9.92
N ALA A 90 4.09 -4.66 -9.48
CA ALA A 90 4.26 -4.12 -8.14
C ALA A 90 2.92 -4.19 -7.39
N PHE A 91 2.94 -4.78 -6.20
CA PHE A 91 1.78 -4.83 -5.31
C PHE A 91 1.78 -3.61 -4.39
N ASP A 92 0.80 -2.73 -4.54
CA ASP A 92 0.51 -1.65 -3.58
C ASP A 92 -0.39 -2.16 -2.44
N MET A 93 0.04 -3.25 -1.80
CA MET A 93 -0.64 -3.86 -0.65
C MET A 93 0.37 -4.61 0.22
N PHE A 94 0.09 -4.66 1.52
CA PHE A 94 1.04 -5.17 2.51
C PHE A 94 0.86 -6.67 2.76
N PHE A 95 1.95 -7.43 2.57
CA PHE A 95 2.03 -8.86 2.88
C PHE A 95 2.93 -9.13 4.11
N ILE A 96 2.68 -8.39 5.19
CA ILE A 96 3.55 -8.34 6.38
C ILE A 96 3.29 -9.44 7.42
N GLU A 97 2.10 -10.05 7.36
CA GLU A 97 1.61 -11.13 8.22
C GLU A 97 1.31 -12.38 7.39
N ARG A 98 1.48 -13.57 7.96
CA ARG A 98 1.19 -14.82 7.24
C ARG A 98 -0.30 -14.93 6.94
N SER A 99 -0.64 -15.42 5.75
CA SER A 99 -2.03 -15.69 5.40
C SER A 99 -2.58 -16.82 6.27
N GLU A 100 -3.85 -16.70 6.66
CA GLU A 100 -4.54 -17.84 7.27
C GLU A 100 -4.72 -18.93 6.20
N ARG A 101 -4.57 -20.20 6.61
CA ARG A 101 -4.85 -21.33 5.73
C ARG A 101 -6.31 -21.70 5.87
N GLU A 102 -7.08 -21.45 4.82
CA GLU A 102 -8.52 -21.66 4.79
C GLU A 102 -8.86 -22.80 3.83
N LEU A 103 -9.74 -23.70 4.26
CA LEU A 103 -10.25 -24.77 3.41
C LEU A 103 -11.53 -24.32 2.70
N ASN A 104 -11.57 -24.36 1.37
CA ASN A 104 -12.79 -24.11 0.63
C ASN A 104 -13.69 -25.36 0.66
N PHE A 105 -15.00 -25.16 0.87
CA PHE A 105 -15.97 -26.25 0.83
C PHE A 105 -16.00 -26.97 -0.53
N LYS A 106 -15.68 -26.26 -1.62
CA LYS A 106 -15.58 -26.89 -2.95
C LYS A 106 -14.50 -27.96 -3.01
N ASP A 107 -13.41 -27.80 -2.27
CA ASP A 107 -12.27 -28.73 -2.30
C ASP A 107 -12.61 -30.03 -1.57
N LEU A 108 -13.55 -29.99 -0.61
CA LEU A 108 -14.09 -31.18 0.04
C LEU A 108 -14.79 -32.13 -0.93
N SER A 109 -15.29 -31.64 -2.06
CA SER A 109 -15.92 -32.51 -3.08
C SER A 109 -14.93 -33.40 -3.82
N THR A 110 -13.63 -33.10 -3.75
CA THR A 110 -12.57 -33.93 -4.35
C THR A 110 -12.15 -35.10 -3.45
N VAL A 111 -12.49 -35.03 -2.16
CA VAL A 111 -12.22 -36.06 -1.17
C VAL A 111 -13.18 -37.23 -1.35
N GLN A 112 -12.66 -38.36 -1.82
CA GLN A 112 -13.43 -39.60 -2.06
C GLN A 112 -13.39 -40.55 -0.85
N ASP A 113 -12.37 -40.41 0.01
CA ASP A 113 -12.15 -41.32 1.12
C ASP A 113 -12.93 -40.91 2.37
N SER A 114 -13.56 -41.90 3.01
CA SER A 114 -14.32 -41.69 4.26
C SER A 114 -13.43 -41.56 5.50
N ILE A 115 -12.12 -41.84 5.38
CA ILE A 115 -11.14 -41.74 6.46
C ILE A 115 -9.90 -41.06 5.89
N LEU A 116 -9.59 -39.88 6.41
CA LEU A 116 -8.37 -39.15 6.09
C LEU A 116 -7.36 -39.26 7.23
N SER A 117 -6.09 -39.43 6.87
CA SER A 117 -4.96 -39.23 7.78
C SER A 117 -4.81 -37.75 8.15
N LEU A 118 -4.12 -37.47 9.26
CA LEU A 118 -3.85 -36.10 9.70
C LEU A 118 -3.07 -35.29 8.66
N ASP A 119 -2.17 -35.92 7.91
CA ASP A 119 -1.39 -35.25 6.88
C ASP A 119 -2.22 -34.98 5.62
N GLU A 120 -3.14 -35.89 5.25
CA GLU A 120 -4.12 -35.62 4.19
C GLU A 120 -5.04 -34.46 4.57
N VAL A 121 -5.54 -34.42 5.81
CA VAL A 121 -6.33 -33.28 6.30
C VAL A 121 -5.53 -31.98 6.24
N ARG A 122 -4.25 -31.99 6.65
CA ARG A 122 -3.39 -30.81 6.56
C ARG A 122 -3.17 -30.35 5.12
N ASN A 123 -3.02 -31.28 4.19
CA ASN A 123 -2.81 -30.99 2.77
C ASN A 123 -4.08 -30.44 2.09
N LEU A 124 -5.25 -30.60 2.68
CA LEU A 124 -6.46 -29.92 2.21
C LEU A 124 -6.39 -28.40 2.44
N PHE A 125 -5.61 -27.93 3.43
CA PHE A 125 -5.44 -26.51 3.69
C PHE A 125 -4.31 -25.95 2.82
N PRO A 126 -4.63 -25.18 1.76
CA PRO A 126 -3.63 -24.63 0.87
C PRO A 126 -2.68 -23.67 1.62
N ASP A 127 -1.45 -23.59 1.11
CA ASP A 127 -0.43 -22.68 1.63
C ASP A 127 -0.30 -21.48 0.70
N ALA A 128 -1.27 -20.58 0.80
CA ALA A 128 -1.38 -19.40 -0.05
C ALA A 128 -0.12 -18.52 -0.09
N ASP A 129 0.63 -18.47 1.02
CA ASP A 129 1.91 -17.76 1.12
C ASP A 129 2.95 -18.40 0.18
N SER A 130 3.09 -19.72 0.26
CA SER A 130 4.02 -20.50 -0.56
C SER A 130 3.61 -20.52 -2.03
N GLU A 131 2.31 -20.57 -2.34
CA GLU A 131 1.81 -20.52 -3.72
C GLU A 131 2.05 -19.16 -4.37
N LEU A 132 1.77 -18.07 -3.65
CA LEU A 132 2.07 -16.72 -4.13
C LEU A 132 3.57 -16.52 -4.31
N ALA A 133 4.39 -17.02 -3.38
CA ALA A 133 5.85 -16.99 -3.50
C ALA A 133 6.34 -17.78 -4.72
N ALA A 134 5.82 -18.98 -4.96
CA ALA A 134 6.19 -19.80 -6.11
C ALA A 134 5.84 -19.09 -7.44
N ALA A 135 4.64 -18.54 -7.55
CA ALA A 135 4.22 -17.78 -8.74
C ALA A 135 5.10 -16.55 -8.98
N ALA A 136 5.44 -15.81 -7.93
CA ALA A 136 6.36 -14.67 -8.03
C ALA A 136 7.78 -15.09 -8.46
N GLN A 137 8.28 -16.21 -7.92
CA GLN A 137 9.60 -16.74 -8.25
C GLN A 137 9.68 -17.22 -9.70
N GLU A 138 8.60 -17.81 -10.22
CA GLU A 138 8.49 -18.25 -11.61
C GLU A 138 8.42 -17.06 -12.58
N ALA A 139 7.65 -16.02 -12.24
CA ALA A 139 7.56 -14.79 -13.03
C ALA A 139 8.86 -13.97 -13.01
N GLY A 140 9.57 -13.94 -11.87
CA GLY A 140 10.90 -13.34 -11.73
C GLY A 140 10.93 -11.81 -11.79
N ASN A 141 9.78 -11.14 -11.77
CA ASN A 141 9.64 -9.68 -11.91
C ASN A 141 8.50 -9.10 -11.04
N VAL A 142 8.28 -9.71 -9.87
CA VAL A 142 7.23 -9.33 -8.92
C VAL A 142 7.85 -8.63 -7.72
N TYR A 143 7.27 -7.50 -7.32
CA TYR A 143 7.74 -6.68 -6.21
C TYR A 143 6.61 -6.44 -5.20
N PHE A 144 6.89 -6.74 -3.93
CA PHE A 144 5.92 -6.58 -2.83
C PHE A 144 6.17 -5.30 -2.03
N ALA A 145 5.10 -4.62 -1.61
CA ALA A 145 5.21 -3.42 -0.79
C ALA A 145 5.74 -3.71 0.62
N GLN A 146 6.39 -2.70 1.17
CA GLN A 146 6.86 -2.65 2.56
C GLN A 146 6.11 -1.54 3.29
N ALA A 147 5.67 -1.79 4.52
CA ALA A 147 5.02 -0.77 5.32
C ALA A 147 6.06 0.08 6.04
N PHE A 148 5.96 1.40 5.87
CA PHE A 148 6.77 2.38 6.59
C PHE A 148 5.89 3.13 7.60
N PHE A 149 6.35 3.25 8.84
CA PHE A 149 5.58 3.90 9.91
C PHE A 149 6.15 5.29 10.20
N PRO A 150 5.52 6.37 9.71
CA PRO A 150 6.05 7.72 9.81
C PRO A 150 6.02 8.21 11.26
N GLN A 151 6.95 9.11 11.60
CA GLN A 151 7.01 9.73 12.92
C GLN A 151 5.72 10.55 13.18
N PRO A 152 5.05 10.37 14.33
CA PRO A 152 3.96 11.25 14.73
C PRO A 152 4.49 12.61 15.19
N SER A 153 3.60 13.60 15.36
CA SER A 153 3.97 14.97 15.78
C SER A 153 4.84 15.00 17.04
N LYS A 154 4.64 14.05 17.97
CA LYS A 154 5.53 13.79 19.09
C LYS A 154 6.47 12.63 18.74
N LYS A 155 7.72 12.95 18.38
CA LYS A 155 8.70 11.95 17.93
C LYS A 155 8.84 10.78 18.90
N MET A 156 8.82 9.58 18.34
CA MET A 156 9.00 8.31 19.04
C MET A 156 10.41 7.77 18.81
N PRO A 157 10.98 7.01 19.76
CA PRO A 157 12.22 6.30 19.51
C PRO A 157 12.03 5.27 18.39
N VAL A 158 13.05 5.13 17.54
CA VAL A 158 13.06 4.09 16.49
C VAL A 158 12.97 2.72 17.15
N LYS A 159 12.02 1.90 16.70
CA LYS A 159 11.82 0.56 17.25
C LYS A 159 13.03 -0.33 16.97
N LYS A 160 13.40 -1.13 17.96
CA LYS A 160 14.43 -2.15 17.79
C LYS A 160 13.88 -3.27 16.89
N ARG A 161 14.74 -3.78 16.00
CA ARG A 161 14.40 -4.91 15.14
C ARG A 161 14.15 -6.15 15.99
N THR A 162 13.08 -6.88 15.67
CA THR A 162 12.81 -8.23 16.16
C THR A 162 13.64 -9.25 15.37
N ASP A 163 13.67 -10.50 15.81
CA ASP A 163 14.37 -11.59 15.10
C ASP A 163 13.79 -11.80 13.69
N SER A 164 12.45 -11.78 13.55
CA SER A 164 11.78 -11.85 12.24
C SER A 164 12.20 -10.70 11.32
N LYS A 165 12.25 -9.46 11.82
CA LYS A 165 12.75 -8.31 11.04
C LYS A 165 14.23 -8.43 10.68
N HIS A 166 15.02 -9.07 11.56
CA HIS A 166 16.42 -9.33 11.28
C HIS A 166 16.58 -10.32 10.13
N SER A 167 15.83 -11.43 10.14
CA SER A 167 15.80 -12.41 9.03
C SER A 167 15.34 -11.77 7.72
N ARG A 168 14.23 -11.02 7.73
CA ARG A 168 13.73 -10.27 6.55
C ARG A 168 14.78 -9.30 5.98
N LEU A 169 15.52 -8.60 6.85
CA LEU A 169 16.62 -7.72 6.41
C LEU A 169 17.76 -8.50 5.75
N MET A 170 18.10 -9.70 6.25
CA MET A 170 19.13 -10.53 5.63
C MET A 170 18.70 -11.00 4.25
N GLU A 171 17.43 -11.38 4.08
CA GLU A 171 16.91 -11.77 2.76
C GLU A 171 16.87 -10.58 1.79
N LEU A 172 16.43 -9.40 2.22
CA LEU A 172 16.50 -8.17 1.41
C LEU A 172 17.93 -7.86 0.94
N LYS A 173 18.93 -8.02 1.82
CA LYS A 173 20.34 -7.83 1.45
C LYS A 173 20.80 -8.86 0.43
N LYS A 174 20.44 -10.14 0.63
CA LYS A 174 20.77 -11.24 -0.29
C LYS A 174 20.16 -11.00 -1.69
N LYS A 175 18.94 -10.48 -1.74
CA LYS A 175 18.22 -10.10 -2.96
C LYS A 175 18.60 -8.74 -3.54
N LYS A 176 19.54 -8.02 -2.90
CA LYS A 176 19.99 -6.68 -3.31
C LYS A 176 18.89 -5.60 -3.28
N PHE A 177 17.85 -5.79 -2.48
CA PHE A 177 16.79 -4.79 -2.21
C PHE A 177 17.09 -3.90 -1.01
N PHE A 178 18.32 -3.92 -0.49
CA PHE A 178 18.76 -3.08 0.62
C PHE A 178 19.91 -2.16 0.20
N ARG A 179 19.81 -0.88 0.54
CA ARG A 179 20.86 0.12 0.35
C ARG A 179 20.98 1.01 1.59
N ILE A 180 22.22 1.30 1.97
CA ILE A 180 22.51 2.33 2.99
C ILE A 180 22.54 3.69 2.28
N VAL A 181 21.82 4.65 2.83
CA VAL A 181 21.71 6.02 2.33
C VAL A 181 22.13 7.02 3.41
N SER A 182 22.59 8.21 3.01
CA SER A 182 22.93 9.30 3.94
C SER A 182 21.67 10.04 4.38
N ALA A 183 21.61 10.44 5.66
CA ALA A 183 20.51 11.25 6.18
C ALA A 183 20.51 12.68 5.65
N ASP A 184 21.69 13.19 5.30
CA ASP A 184 21.82 14.54 4.73
C ASP A 184 21.19 14.61 3.32
N ASP A 185 21.29 13.51 2.56
CA ASP A 185 20.76 13.44 1.19
C ASP A 185 19.27 13.05 1.14
N PHE A 186 18.78 12.30 2.13
CA PHE A 186 17.44 11.71 2.13
C PHE A 186 16.70 11.92 3.46
N SER A 187 16.69 13.15 3.96
CA SER A 187 16.15 13.48 5.29
C SER A 187 14.73 12.95 5.57
N THR A 188 13.87 12.89 4.55
CA THR A 188 12.50 12.35 4.67
C THR A 188 12.46 10.84 4.92
N LEU A 189 13.44 10.06 4.46
CA LEU A 189 13.52 8.61 4.72
C LEU A 189 13.85 8.31 6.19
N PHE A 190 14.39 9.28 6.93
CA PHE A 190 14.73 9.14 8.34
C PHE A 190 13.62 9.67 9.27
N ASP A 191 12.46 10.05 8.73
CA ASP A 191 11.29 10.47 9.50
C ASP A 191 10.30 9.31 9.73
N PHE A 192 10.83 8.10 9.91
CA PHE A 192 10.08 6.88 10.22
C PHE A 192 10.61 6.25 11.51
N TYR A 193 9.72 5.72 12.34
CA TYR A 193 10.11 5.06 13.60
C TYR A 193 10.11 3.53 13.49
N ASP A 194 9.52 2.97 12.44
CA ASP A 194 9.44 1.53 12.20
C ASP A 194 9.28 1.21 10.70
N ILE A 195 9.56 -0.04 10.35
CA ILE A 195 9.32 -0.64 9.03
C ILE A 195 8.87 -2.08 9.21
N GLU A 196 7.93 -2.53 8.39
CA GLU A 196 7.53 -3.94 8.25
C GLU A 196 7.69 -4.37 6.79
N PRO A 197 8.77 -5.11 6.46
CA PRO A 197 8.91 -5.77 5.17
C PRO A 197 7.89 -6.91 5.02
N PRO A 198 7.61 -7.39 3.78
CA PRO A 198 6.76 -8.55 3.59
C PRO A 198 7.37 -9.81 4.24
N ILE A 199 6.59 -10.88 4.32
CA ILE A 199 7.09 -12.16 4.83
C ILE A 199 8.29 -12.67 4.01
N GLU A 200 9.13 -13.49 4.64
CA GLU A 200 10.44 -13.88 4.12
C GLU A 200 10.36 -14.60 2.78
N GLU A 201 9.37 -15.46 2.59
CA GLU A 201 9.13 -16.24 1.37
C GLU A 201 8.85 -15.34 0.16
N LEU A 202 8.15 -14.22 0.38
CA LEU A 202 7.85 -13.25 -0.69
C LEU A 202 9.06 -12.37 -1.03
N ILE A 203 9.91 -12.05 -0.05
CA ILE A 203 11.19 -11.39 -0.33
C ILE A 203 12.09 -12.34 -1.12
N ALA A 204 12.13 -13.61 -0.72
CA ALA A 204 12.93 -14.64 -1.35
C ALA A 204 12.46 -15.00 -2.77
N SER A 205 11.20 -14.74 -3.12
CA SER A 205 10.66 -14.98 -4.47
C SER A 205 10.74 -13.79 -5.42
N SER A 206 10.99 -12.58 -4.89
CA SER A 206 11.16 -11.35 -5.67
C SER A 206 12.52 -11.27 -6.38
#